data_AF-A0A7V3FBQ3-F1
#
_entry.id   AF-A0A7V3FBQ3-F1
#
_cell.length_a   1.000
_cell.length_b   1.000
_cell.length_c   1.000
_cell.angle_alpha   90.00
_cell.angle_beta   90.00
_cell.angle_gamma   90.00
#
_symmetry.space_group_name_H-M   'P 1'
#
loop_
_entity.id
_entity.type
_entity.pdbx_description
1 polymer ?
#
loop_
_entity_poly.entity_id
_entity_poly.type
_entity_poly.pdbx_seq_one_letter_code
_entity_poly.pdbx_strand_id
1 'polypeptide(L)'
;MAAGQPEATPPITAADTEPEFPTVWRGFEPEQVRARLAGLTERIGRLESELARTRRLLEDARRERDAARSRGGSGTHEEVTSHVVDLVRRFEQDVAELRRRAEVEATGILAEARTEAARMRIQSEREEQQARAQSEELLRAARAEADRLRAELEPMREATLKEIRAMRDRLAGSLRELDRVLDGERSDEQVVVLGEAEEEGRPERERAPIEPRASRSDVGP
;
A
#
# COMPACT_ATOMS: atom_id res chain seq x y z
N MET A 1 12.67 49.93 -22.67
CA MET A 1 13.31 48.60 -22.63
C MET A 1 12.21 47.58 -22.88
N ALA A 2 12.06 47.15 -24.13
CA ALA A 2 10.98 46.30 -24.60
C ALA A 2 11.35 44.82 -24.43
N ALA A 3 10.49 44.04 -23.77
CA ALA A 3 10.56 42.58 -23.78
C ALA A 3 9.52 42.07 -24.78
N GLY A 4 9.98 41.74 -26.00
CA GLY A 4 9.16 41.07 -27.00
C GLY A 4 8.98 39.60 -26.62
N GLN A 5 7.74 39.17 -26.42
CA GLN A 5 7.41 37.75 -26.38
C GLN A 5 7.44 37.19 -27.81
N PRO A 6 8.14 36.07 -28.05
CA PRO A 6 8.10 35.41 -29.35
C PRO A 6 6.74 34.73 -29.55
N GLU A 7 6.03 35.12 -30.61
CA GLU A 7 4.90 34.36 -31.15
C GLU A 7 5.35 32.92 -31.39
N ALA A 8 4.67 31.97 -30.73
CA ALA A 8 4.81 30.56 -30.99
C ALA A 8 4.18 30.24 -32.36
N THR A 9 4.94 30.44 -33.43
CA THR A 9 4.68 29.79 -34.72
C THR A 9 4.86 28.29 -34.49
N PRO A 10 3.86 27.42 -34.72
CA PRO A 10 4.14 25.99 -34.70
C PRO A 10 5.19 25.71 -35.77
N PRO A 11 6.24 24.93 -35.49
CA PRO A 11 7.23 24.59 -36.49
C PRO A 11 6.50 23.78 -37.56
N ILE A 12 6.38 24.34 -38.76
CA ILE A 12 6.15 23.52 -39.94
C ILE A 12 7.45 22.74 -40.09
N THR A 13 7.49 21.55 -39.51
CA THR A 13 8.58 20.60 -39.69
C THR A 13 8.60 20.22 -41.16
N ALA A 14 9.35 20.98 -41.96
CA ALA A 14 9.73 20.65 -43.32
C ALA A 14 10.76 19.50 -43.35
N ALA A 15 10.59 18.50 -42.46
CA ALA A 15 11.57 17.46 -42.19
C ALA A 15 11.18 16.09 -42.77
N ASP A 16 9.96 15.89 -43.26
CA ASP A 16 9.55 14.62 -43.88
C ASP A 16 8.77 14.87 -45.17
N THR A 17 9.46 15.21 -46.27
CA THR A 17 8.79 15.22 -47.59
C THR A 17 9.75 15.05 -48.76
N GLU A 18 10.76 14.18 -48.65
CA GLU A 18 11.33 13.57 -49.86
C GLU A 18 10.45 12.37 -50.24
N PRO A 19 9.61 12.45 -51.28
CA PRO A 19 8.85 11.30 -51.73
C PRO A 19 9.78 10.27 -52.35
N GLU A 20 9.93 9.12 -51.69
CA GLU A 20 10.56 7.95 -52.29
C GLU A 20 9.62 7.37 -53.36
N PHE A 21 9.87 7.71 -54.62
CA PHE A 21 9.17 7.11 -55.74
C PHE A 21 9.90 5.83 -56.17
N PRO A 22 9.20 4.70 -56.41
CA PRO A 22 9.84 3.49 -56.90
C PRO A 22 10.42 3.71 -58.31
N THR A 23 11.66 3.27 -58.50
CA THR A 23 12.39 3.32 -59.77
C THR A 23 12.11 2.07 -60.58
N VAL A 24 11.51 2.23 -61.76
CA VAL A 24 11.44 1.19 -62.80
C VAL A 24 12.73 1.25 -63.62
N TRP A 25 13.05 0.20 -64.40
CA TRP A 25 14.28 0.02 -65.18
C TRP A 25 14.75 1.23 -66.03
N ARG A 26 13.90 2.25 -66.21
CA ARG A 26 14.25 3.62 -66.63
C ARG A 26 13.40 4.66 -65.87
N GLY A 27 13.82 5.06 -64.68
CA GLY A 27 13.29 6.24 -63.97
C GLY A 27 12.10 5.98 -63.03
N PHE A 28 11.48 7.05 -62.54
CA PHE A 28 10.38 7.00 -61.57
C PHE A 28 9.06 6.55 -62.20
N GLU A 29 8.22 5.85 -61.43
CA GLU A 29 6.90 5.40 -61.91
C GLU A 29 5.98 6.58 -62.29
N PRO A 30 5.60 6.73 -63.57
CA PRO A 30 4.94 7.93 -64.08
C PRO A 30 3.54 8.15 -63.49
N GLU A 31 2.81 7.09 -63.17
CA GLU A 31 1.47 7.19 -62.56
C GLU A 31 1.55 7.71 -61.11
N GLN A 32 2.54 7.29 -60.34
CA GLN A 32 2.74 7.79 -58.96
C GLN A 32 3.16 9.26 -58.95
N VAL A 33 4.04 9.66 -59.87
CA VAL A 33 4.44 11.06 -60.01
C VAL A 33 3.24 11.93 -60.42
N ARG A 34 2.40 11.47 -61.35
CA ARG A 34 1.16 12.19 -61.74
C ARG A 34 0.17 12.32 -60.60
N ALA A 35 -0.09 11.23 -59.87
CA ALA A 35 -0.97 11.25 -58.71
C ALA A 35 -0.46 12.20 -57.61
N ARG A 36 0.86 12.25 -57.38
CA ARG A 36 1.48 13.16 -56.43
C ARG A 36 1.38 14.62 -56.87
N LEU A 37 1.63 14.90 -58.15
CA LEU A 37 1.47 16.26 -58.68
C LEU A 37 0.02 16.72 -58.59
N ALA A 38 -0.96 15.85 -58.86
CA ALA A 38 -2.38 16.15 -58.67
C ALA A 38 -2.74 16.43 -57.20
N GLY A 39 -2.18 15.67 -56.26
CA GLY A 39 -2.37 15.93 -54.83
C GLY A 39 -1.69 17.23 -54.36
N LEU A 40 -0.55 17.58 -54.93
CA LEU A 40 0.15 18.84 -54.63
C LEU A 40 -0.61 20.05 -55.18
N THR A 41 -1.16 19.97 -56.39
CA THR A 41 -1.97 21.07 -56.94
C THR A 41 -3.25 21.28 -56.15
N GLU A 42 -3.92 20.21 -55.70
CA GLU A 42 -5.09 20.33 -54.82
C GLU A 42 -4.72 20.95 -53.46
N ARG A 43 -3.59 20.52 -52.87
CA ARG A 43 -3.11 21.06 -51.59
C ARG A 43 -2.72 22.52 -51.70
N ILE A 44 -2.03 22.91 -52.76
CA ILE A 44 -1.67 24.31 -53.03
C ILE A 44 -2.96 25.13 -53.22
N GLY A 45 -3.92 24.66 -54.02
CA GLY A 45 -5.19 25.35 -54.20
C GLY A 45 -5.98 25.54 -52.89
N ARG A 46 -5.97 24.55 -52.00
CA ARG A 46 -6.57 24.66 -50.67
C ARG A 46 -5.88 25.71 -49.83
N LEU A 47 -4.56 25.67 -49.73
CA LEU A 47 -3.77 26.64 -48.97
C LEU A 47 -3.93 28.06 -49.51
N GLU A 48 -3.94 28.24 -50.84
CA GLU A 48 -4.19 29.54 -51.47
C GLU A 48 -5.59 30.08 -51.13
N SER A 49 -6.61 29.22 -51.09
CA SER A 49 -7.97 29.61 -50.71
C SER A 49 -8.09 30.02 -49.23
N GLU A 50 -7.41 29.32 -48.34
CA GLU A 50 -7.34 29.66 -46.91
C GLU A 50 -6.57 30.96 -46.69
N LEU A 51 -5.47 31.16 -47.44
CA LEU A 51 -4.68 32.37 -47.39
C LEU A 51 -5.47 33.57 -47.93
N ALA A 52 -6.22 33.41 -49.02
CA ALA A 52 -7.11 34.44 -49.53
C ALA A 52 -8.24 34.76 -48.52
N ARG A 53 -8.82 33.76 -47.85
CA ARG A 53 -9.86 33.95 -46.83
C ARG A 53 -9.32 34.71 -45.62
N THR A 54 -8.17 34.30 -45.09
CA THR A 54 -7.54 34.96 -43.93
C THR A 54 -7.11 36.39 -44.25
N ARG A 55 -6.56 36.64 -45.45
CA ARG A 55 -6.25 38.01 -45.93
C ARG A 55 -7.50 38.88 -45.96
N ARG A 56 -8.62 38.38 -46.49
CA ARG A 56 -9.90 39.12 -46.51
C ARG A 56 -10.37 39.47 -45.09
N LEU A 57 -10.35 38.51 -44.17
CA LEU A 57 -10.72 38.75 -42.77
C LEU A 57 -9.84 39.83 -42.11
N LEU A 58 -8.53 39.81 -42.38
CA LEU A 58 -7.62 40.83 -41.87
C LEU A 58 -7.87 42.20 -42.49
N GLU A 59 -8.14 42.27 -43.78
CA GLU A 59 -8.50 43.52 -44.45
C GLU A 59 -9.82 44.08 -43.93
N ASP A 60 -10.82 43.23 -43.73
CA ASP A 60 -12.13 43.64 -43.20
C ASP A 60 -12.00 44.14 -41.75
N ALA A 61 -11.25 43.44 -40.90
CA ALA A 61 -10.94 43.88 -39.53
C ALA A 61 -10.15 45.19 -39.51
N ARG A 62 -9.21 45.38 -40.45
CA ARG A 62 -8.46 46.64 -40.60
C ARG A 62 -9.39 47.78 -41.04
N ARG A 63 -10.26 47.56 -42.02
CA ARG A 63 -11.24 48.55 -42.47
C ARG A 63 -12.21 48.92 -41.35
N GLU A 64 -12.67 47.95 -40.56
CA GLU A 64 -13.54 48.19 -39.42
C GLU A 64 -12.84 49.04 -38.34
N ARG A 65 -11.61 48.68 -37.99
CA ARG A 65 -10.77 49.46 -37.06
C ARG A 65 -10.52 50.88 -37.59
N ASP A 66 -10.16 51.03 -38.86
CA ASP A 66 -9.86 52.33 -39.44
C ASP A 66 -11.13 53.19 -39.55
N ALA A 67 -12.29 52.58 -39.84
CA ALA A 67 -13.59 53.25 -39.79
C ALA A 67 -14.00 53.63 -38.36
N ALA A 68 -13.69 52.82 -37.35
CA ALA A 68 -13.89 53.17 -35.94
C ALA A 68 -12.95 54.31 -35.50
N ARG A 69 -11.69 54.27 -35.93
CA ARG A 69 -10.66 55.29 -35.64
C ARG A 69 -10.97 56.63 -36.29
N SER A 70 -11.50 56.62 -37.51
CA SER A 70 -11.93 57.82 -38.24
C SER A 70 -13.16 58.47 -37.58
N ARG A 71 -14.01 57.68 -36.92
CA ARG A 71 -15.18 58.15 -36.18
C ARG A 71 -14.85 58.63 -34.76
N GLY A 72 -13.76 58.13 -34.16
CA GLY A 72 -13.36 58.38 -32.76
C GLY A 72 -12.19 59.35 -32.56
N GLY A 73 -11.92 60.25 -33.51
CA GLY A 73 -10.79 61.19 -33.45
C GLY A 73 -10.96 62.34 -32.46
N SER A 74 -11.13 62.07 -31.15
CA SER A 74 -10.88 63.03 -30.05
C SER A 74 -10.93 62.43 -28.62
N GLY A 75 -11.26 61.14 -28.43
CA GLY A 75 -11.51 60.54 -27.09
C GLY A 75 -10.40 59.64 -26.53
N THR A 76 -9.16 59.71 -27.04
CA THR A 76 -8.23 58.56 -26.98
C THR A 76 -7.63 58.22 -25.61
N HIS A 77 -7.62 59.15 -24.65
CA HIS A 77 -7.12 58.86 -23.31
C HIS A 77 -8.24 58.65 -22.30
N GLU A 78 -9.28 59.48 -22.34
CA GLU A 78 -10.39 59.39 -21.39
C GLU A 78 -11.22 58.11 -21.61
N GLU A 79 -11.49 57.73 -22.86
CA GLU A 79 -12.16 56.47 -23.19
C GLU A 79 -11.31 55.25 -22.79
N VAL A 80 -10.00 55.30 -23.02
CA VAL A 80 -9.08 54.23 -22.61
C VAL A 80 -9.02 54.13 -21.08
N THR A 81 -9.00 55.26 -20.36
CA THR A 81 -9.05 55.24 -18.90
C THR A 81 -10.38 54.72 -18.37
N SER A 82 -11.51 55.08 -18.99
CA SER A 82 -12.83 54.54 -18.64
C SER A 82 -12.86 53.02 -18.87
N HIS A 83 -12.33 52.55 -19.99
CA HIS A 83 -12.27 51.14 -20.30
C HIS A 83 -11.40 50.35 -19.31
N VAL A 84 -10.25 50.90 -18.92
CA VAL A 84 -9.37 50.28 -17.90
C VAL A 84 -10.07 50.24 -16.54
N VAL A 85 -10.78 51.30 -16.14
CA VAL A 85 -11.55 51.32 -14.88
C VAL A 85 -12.65 50.25 -14.90
N ASP A 86 -13.37 50.10 -16.01
CA ASP A 86 -14.40 49.07 -16.15
C ASP A 86 -13.80 47.65 -16.13
N LEU A 87 -12.62 47.46 -16.74
CA LEU A 87 -11.91 46.18 -16.70
C LEU A 87 -11.46 45.84 -15.27
N VAL A 88 -10.88 46.79 -14.55
CA VAL A 88 -10.46 46.60 -13.15
C VAL A 88 -11.66 46.26 -12.28
N ARG A 89 -12.79 46.97 -12.43
CA ARG A 89 -14.02 46.66 -11.69
C ARG A 89 -14.55 45.26 -11.97
N ARG A 90 -14.57 44.84 -13.24
CA ARG A 90 -14.98 43.47 -13.61
C ARG A 90 -14.03 42.44 -13.02
N PHE A 91 -12.73 42.68 -13.10
CA PHE A 91 -11.73 41.80 -12.51
C PHE A 91 -11.87 41.70 -10.98
N GLU A 92 -12.09 42.82 -10.29
CA GLU A 92 -12.36 42.82 -8.85
C GLU A 92 -13.60 41.99 -8.50
N GLN A 93 -14.66 42.12 -9.30
CA GLN A 93 -15.89 41.33 -9.14
C GLN A 93 -15.63 39.83 -9.37
N ASP A 94 -14.91 39.48 -10.43
CA ASP A 94 -14.58 38.09 -10.76
C ASP A 94 -13.70 37.45 -9.68
N VAL A 95 -12.71 38.20 -9.16
CA VAL A 95 -11.85 37.75 -8.06
C VAL A 95 -12.66 37.59 -6.77
N ALA A 96 -13.58 38.50 -6.46
CA ALA A 96 -14.45 38.37 -5.29
C ALA A 96 -15.36 37.15 -5.39
N GLU A 97 -15.90 36.88 -6.57
CA GLU A 97 -16.72 35.70 -6.83
C GLU A 97 -15.89 34.41 -6.74
N LEU A 98 -14.71 34.37 -7.36
CA LEU A 98 -13.80 33.23 -7.28
C LEU A 98 -13.40 32.94 -5.83
N ARG A 99 -13.08 33.97 -5.06
CA ARG A 99 -12.75 33.84 -3.64
C ARG A 99 -13.92 33.27 -2.85
N ARG A 100 -15.14 33.77 -3.06
CA ARG A 100 -16.33 33.24 -2.38
C ARG A 100 -16.58 31.77 -2.74
N ARG A 101 -16.43 31.40 -4.01
CA ARG A 101 -16.56 30.00 -4.46
C ARG A 101 -15.51 29.11 -3.81
N ALA A 102 -14.25 29.54 -3.80
CA ALA A 102 -13.16 28.82 -3.15
C ALA A 102 -13.37 28.66 -1.64
N GLU A 103 -13.88 29.69 -0.96
CA GLU A 103 -14.22 29.61 0.47
C GLU A 103 -15.34 28.59 0.71
N VAL A 104 -16.42 28.62 -0.08
CA VAL A 104 -17.51 27.62 0.00
C VAL A 104 -16.99 26.21 -0.24
N GLU A 105 -16.20 26.00 -1.29
CA GLU A 105 -15.61 24.70 -1.61
C GLU A 105 -14.68 24.21 -0.51
N ALA A 106 -13.78 25.06 0.00
CA ALA A 106 -12.89 24.72 1.10
C ALA A 106 -13.66 24.34 2.36
N THR A 107 -14.71 25.09 2.71
CA THR A 107 -15.56 24.73 3.85
C THR A 107 -16.33 23.42 3.62
N GLY A 108 -16.76 23.16 2.39
CA GLY A 108 -17.39 21.91 1.98
C GLY A 108 -16.47 20.71 2.16
N ILE A 109 -15.24 20.79 1.62
CA ILE A 109 -14.22 19.75 1.76
C ILE A 109 -13.89 19.49 3.23
N LEU A 110 -13.75 20.55 4.04
CA LEU A 110 -13.48 20.40 5.47
C LEU A 110 -14.65 19.74 6.22
N ALA A 111 -15.90 20.06 5.88
CA ALA A 111 -17.08 19.45 6.48
C ALA A 111 -17.22 17.97 6.09
N GLU A 112 -16.94 17.64 4.84
CA GLU A 112 -16.92 16.28 4.33
C GLU A 112 -15.83 15.44 5.00
N ALA A 113 -14.58 15.94 5.01
CA ALA A 113 -13.46 15.27 5.65
C ALA A 113 -13.70 15.04 7.15
N ARG A 114 -14.33 15.98 7.86
CA ARG A 114 -14.72 15.81 9.27
C ARG A 114 -15.78 14.73 9.44
N THR A 115 -16.76 14.68 8.55
CA THR A 115 -17.83 13.69 8.59
C THR A 115 -17.27 12.29 8.30
N GLU A 116 -16.38 12.19 7.32
CA GLU A 116 -15.71 10.94 6.97
C GLU A 116 -14.79 10.47 8.10
N ALA A 117 -13.97 11.35 8.68
CA ALA A 117 -13.14 11.02 9.83
C ALA A 117 -13.97 10.54 11.03
N ALA A 118 -15.13 11.15 11.29
CA ALA A 118 -16.05 10.69 12.34
C ALA A 118 -16.62 9.29 12.03
N ARG A 119 -16.99 9.03 10.77
CA ARG A 119 -17.45 7.70 10.33
C ARG A 119 -16.36 6.64 10.50
N MET A 120 -15.13 6.94 10.06
CA MET A 120 -13.98 6.05 10.19
C MET A 120 -13.67 5.74 11.67
N ARG A 121 -13.74 6.73 12.55
CA ARG A 121 -13.57 6.52 14.00
C ARG A 121 -14.62 5.57 14.57
N ILE A 122 -15.91 5.83 14.28
CA ILE A 122 -17.00 4.97 14.74
C ILE A 122 -16.84 3.54 14.21
N GLN A 123 -16.44 3.39 12.94
CA GLN A 123 -16.21 2.07 12.35
C GLN A 123 -15.03 1.36 13.02
N SER A 124 -13.90 2.05 13.20
CA SER A 124 -12.73 1.50 13.86
C SER A 124 -13.04 1.08 15.31
N GLU A 125 -13.79 1.88 16.06
CA GLU A 125 -14.22 1.54 17.42
C GLU A 125 -15.12 0.30 17.44
N ARG A 126 -16.02 0.16 16.45
CA ARG A 126 -16.87 -1.03 16.31
C ARG A 126 -16.06 -2.28 15.98
N GLU A 127 -15.12 -2.18 15.05
CA GLU A 127 -14.24 -3.28 14.66
C GLU A 127 -13.33 -3.70 15.84
N GLU A 128 -12.79 -2.74 16.59
CA GLU A 128 -12.01 -2.99 17.80
C GLU A 128 -12.86 -3.69 18.87
N GLN A 129 -14.08 -3.22 19.12
CA GLN A 129 -15.00 -3.86 20.06
C GLN A 129 -15.36 -5.29 19.64
N GLN A 130 -15.61 -5.51 18.35
CA GLN A 130 -15.87 -6.85 17.82
C GLN A 130 -14.66 -7.77 17.96
N ALA A 131 -13.45 -7.29 17.62
CA ALA A 131 -12.21 -8.06 17.77
C ALA A 131 -11.93 -8.41 19.24
N ARG A 132 -12.19 -7.47 20.16
CA ARG A 132 -12.10 -7.70 21.61
C ARG A 132 -13.11 -8.75 22.07
N ALA A 133 -14.37 -8.63 21.69
CA ALA A 133 -15.41 -9.59 22.05
C ALA A 133 -15.09 -11.01 21.54
N GLN A 134 -14.61 -11.13 20.30
CA GLN A 134 -14.17 -12.40 19.73
C GLN A 134 -12.98 -12.98 20.49
N SER A 135 -11.99 -12.14 20.83
CA SER A 135 -10.82 -12.58 21.61
C SER A 135 -11.22 -13.07 23.00
N GLU A 136 -12.12 -12.35 23.67
CA GLU A 136 -12.66 -12.77 24.97
C GLU A 136 -13.45 -14.09 24.88
N GLU A 137 -14.22 -14.27 23.81
CA GLU A 137 -14.94 -15.51 23.57
C GLU A 137 -13.98 -16.69 23.35
N LEU A 138 -12.95 -16.51 22.52
CA LEU A 138 -11.91 -17.52 22.29
C LEU A 138 -11.15 -17.86 23.57
N LEU A 139 -10.78 -16.86 24.38
CA LEU A 139 -10.13 -17.09 25.68
C LEU A 139 -11.05 -17.83 26.64
N ARG A 140 -12.35 -17.51 26.65
CA ARG A 140 -13.34 -18.22 27.47
C ARG A 140 -13.48 -19.68 27.03
N ALA A 141 -13.55 -19.93 25.72
CA ALA A 141 -13.61 -21.27 25.15
C ALA A 141 -12.35 -22.08 25.48
N ALA A 142 -11.16 -21.51 25.26
CA ALA A 142 -9.89 -22.16 25.55
C ALA A 142 -9.73 -22.49 27.05
N ARG A 143 -10.18 -21.61 27.95
CA ARG A 143 -10.19 -21.88 29.39
C ARG A 143 -11.15 -23.02 29.74
N ALA A 144 -12.36 -23.00 29.20
CA ALA A 144 -13.34 -24.06 29.42
C ALA A 144 -12.83 -25.41 28.91
N GLU A 145 -12.14 -25.44 27.77
CA GLU A 145 -11.51 -26.64 27.22
C GLU A 145 -10.35 -27.14 28.09
N ALA A 146 -9.48 -26.24 28.56
CA ALA A 146 -8.40 -26.58 29.49
C ALA A 146 -8.94 -27.16 30.80
N ASP A 147 -10.02 -26.59 31.34
CA ASP A 147 -10.67 -27.09 32.56
C ASP A 147 -11.29 -28.48 32.33
N ARG A 148 -11.90 -28.72 31.16
CA ARG A 148 -12.40 -30.05 30.77
C ARG A 148 -11.27 -31.08 30.68
N LEU A 149 -10.21 -30.78 29.94
CA LEU A 149 -9.06 -31.67 29.81
C LEU A 149 -8.42 -31.96 31.17
N ARG A 150 -8.35 -30.96 32.06
CA ARG A 150 -7.85 -31.17 33.41
C ARG A 150 -8.75 -32.10 34.22
N ALA A 151 -10.07 -31.91 34.13
CA ALA A 151 -11.04 -32.78 34.79
C ALA A 151 -10.99 -34.23 34.25
N GLU A 152 -10.66 -34.41 32.97
CA GLU A 152 -10.46 -35.73 32.36
C GLU A 152 -9.12 -36.38 32.76
N LEU A 153 -8.04 -35.60 32.87
CA LEU A 153 -6.70 -36.12 33.16
C LEU A 153 -6.44 -36.45 34.64
N GLU A 154 -7.00 -35.68 35.58
CA GLU A 154 -6.82 -35.95 37.02
C GLU A 154 -7.24 -37.37 37.45
N PRO A 155 -8.41 -37.92 37.07
CA PRO A 155 -8.77 -39.29 37.46
C PRO A 155 -7.85 -40.34 36.83
N MET A 156 -7.37 -40.13 35.60
CA MET A 156 -6.40 -41.02 34.96
C MET A 156 -5.06 -41.01 35.72
N ARG A 157 -4.60 -39.82 36.13
CA ARG A 157 -3.39 -39.65 36.95
C ARG A 157 -3.56 -40.31 38.32
N GLU A 158 -4.71 -40.16 38.96
CA GLU A 158 -4.97 -40.78 40.25
C GLU A 158 -5.01 -42.31 40.14
N ALA A 159 -5.66 -42.85 39.10
CA ALA A 159 -5.71 -44.27 38.82
C ALA A 159 -4.31 -44.86 38.59
N THR A 160 -3.50 -44.24 37.74
CA THR A 160 -2.12 -44.69 37.47
C THR A 160 -1.23 -44.62 38.71
N LEU A 161 -1.33 -43.57 39.53
CA LEU A 161 -0.60 -43.50 40.80
C LEU A 161 -1.04 -44.59 41.79
N LYS A 162 -2.35 -44.92 41.81
CA LYS A 162 -2.88 -46.02 42.62
C LYS A 162 -2.34 -47.37 42.15
N GLU A 163 -2.27 -47.60 40.84
CA GLU A 163 -1.68 -48.82 40.25
C GLU A 163 -0.19 -48.96 40.61
N ILE A 164 0.60 -47.89 40.48
CA ILE A 164 2.03 -47.90 40.84
C ILE A 164 2.22 -48.24 42.32
N ARG A 165 1.40 -47.67 43.22
CA ARG A 165 1.45 -48.00 44.65
C ARG A 165 1.10 -49.46 44.91
N ALA A 166 0.05 -49.98 44.26
CA ALA A 166 -0.33 -51.38 44.38
C ALA A 166 0.73 -52.35 43.83
N MET A 167 1.47 -51.97 42.78
CA MET A 167 2.61 -52.75 42.29
C MET A 167 3.78 -52.72 43.28
N ARG A 168 4.12 -51.55 43.82
CA ARG A 168 5.17 -51.40 44.86
C ARG A 168 4.86 -52.23 46.09
N ASP A 169 3.62 -52.17 46.59
CA ASP A 169 3.24 -52.89 47.82
C ASP A 169 3.27 -54.41 47.60
N ARG A 170 2.92 -54.89 46.40
CA ARG A 170 3.11 -56.30 46.00
C ARG A 170 4.59 -56.69 45.96
N LEU A 171 5.44 -55.88 45.34
CA LEU A 171 6.90 -56.13 45.28
C LEU A 171 7.53 -56.16 46.68
N ALA A 172 7.11 -55.25 47.56
CA ALA A 172 7.55 -55.26 48.96
C ALA A 172 7.06 -56.52 49.71
N GLY A 173 5.84 -56.98 49.41
CA GLY A 173 5.32 -58.24 49.92
C GLY A 173 6.15 -59.45 49.49
N SER A 174 6.43 -59.58 48.18
CA SER A 174 7.24 -60.67 47.65
C SER A 174 8.68 -60.64 48.17
N LEU A 175 9.27 -59.45 48.34
CA LEU A 175 10.61 -59.32 48.94
C LEU A 175 10.63 -59.81 50.40
N ARG A 176 9.62 -59.50 51.21
CA ARG A 176 9.53 -60.03 52.60
C ARG A 176 9.27 -61.53 52.65
N GLU A 177 8.55 -62.07 51.67
CA GLU A 177 8.34 -63.51 51.57
C GLU A 177 9.65 -64.23 51.24
N LEU A 178 10.42 -63.69 50.28
CA LEU A 178 11.77 -64.17 49.99
C LEU A 178 12.68 -64.08 51.22
N ASP A 179 12.63 -62.96 51.95
CA ASP A 179 13.41 -62.77 53.19
C ASP A 179 13.05 -63.82 54.26
N ARG A 180 11.75 -64.13 54.43
CA ARG A 180 11.32 -65.21 55.34
C ARG A 180 11.75 -66.60 54.91
N VAL A 181 11.75 -66.89 53.60
CA VAL A 181 12.25 -68.18 53.10
C VAL A 181 13.76 -68.29 53.36
N LEU A 182 14.51 -67.23 53.07
CA LEU A 182 15.95 -67.17 53.32
C LEU A 182 16.30 -67.26 54.81
N ASP A 183 15.55 -66.59 55.69
CA ASP A 183 15.77 -66.65 57.14
C ASP A 183 15.22 -67.95 57.77
N GLY A 184 14.18 -68.53 57.19
CA GLY A 184 13.64 -69.84 57.57
C GLY A 184 14.60 -70.99 57.24
N GLU A 185 15.34 -70.88 56.13
CA GLU A 185 16.44 -71.80 55.79
C GLU A 185 17.71 -71.54 56.64
N ARG A 186 17.90 -70.33 57.16
CA ARG A 186 19.07 -69.95 58.00
C ARG A 186 18.96 -70.30 59.48
N SER A 187 17.83 -70.85 59.95
CA SER A 187 17.71 -71.25 61.36
C SER A 187 18.56 -72.47 61.75
N ASP A 188 19.22 -73.16 60.79
CA ASP A 188 20.12 -74.29 61.05
C ASP A 188 21.55 -74.15 60.50
N GLU A 189 21.95 -73.00 59.92
CA GLU A 189 23.33 -72.85 59.42
C GLU A 189 23.98 -71.55 59.92
N GLN A 190 24.80 -71.74 60.96
CA GLN A 190 25.68 -70.75 61.58
C GLN A 190 26.66 -70.19 60.55
N VAL A 191 26.35 -69.03 59.97
CA VAL A 191 27.27 -68.30 59.10
C VAL A 191 28.34 -67.60 59.95
N VAL A 192 29.59 -68.06 59.79
CA VAL A 192 30.79 -67.44 60.35
C VAL A 192 31.06 -66.11 59.63
N VAL A 193 30.99 -65.00 60.37
CA VAL A 193 31.44 -63.69 59.91
C VAL A 193 32.97 -63.66 59.94
N LEU A 194 33.61 -63.77 58.77
CA LEU A 194 34.97 -63.29 58.56
C LEU A 194 34.88 -61.77 58.36
N GLY A 195 35.32 -61.03 59.36
CA GLY A 195 35.47 -59.58 59.27
C GLY A 195 36.72 -59.19 58.51
N GLU A 196 36.61 -58.13 57.71
CA GLU A 196 37.64 -57.16 57.29
C GLU A 196 36.86 -56.09 56.48
N ALA A 197 36.51 -54.96 57.09
CA ALA A 197 37.30 -53.72 57.24
C ALA A 197 37.41 -52.89 55.95
N GLU A 198 36.76 -51.72 55.98
CA GLU A 198 37.13 -50.43 55.34
C GLU A 198 37.13 -50.39 53.78
N GLU A 199 36.79 -49.32 53.07
CA GLU A 199 36.57 -47.91 53.37
C GLU A 199 35.87 -47.25 52.15
N GLU A 200 35.10 -46.20 52.43
CA GLU A 200 34.81 -45.01 51.61
C GLU A 200 35.29 -44.88 50.16
N GLY A 201 34.37 -44.42 49.28
CA GLY A 201 34.77 -43.74 48.05
C GLY A 201 33.66 -43.52 47.01
N ARG A 202 32.83 -42.49 47.17
CA ARG A 202 32.11 -41.84 46.04
C ARG A 202 33.12 -41.02 45.20
N PRO A 203 32.91 -40.86 43.87
CA PRO A 203 32.18 -39.67 43.38
C PRO A 203 31.18 -40.01 42.24
N GLU A 204 29.95 -39.50 42.31
CA GLU A 204 29.49 -38.33 41.54
C GLU A 204 29.69 -38.43 40.02
N ARG A 205 28.63 -38.89 39.35
CA ARG A 205 28.48 -38.76 37.89
C ARG A 205 28.20 -37.30 37.54
N GLU A 206 29.21 -36.71 36.93
CA GLU A 206 29.23 -35.48 36.14
C GLU A 206 27.95 -35.32 35.31
N ARG A 207 27.08 -34.39 35.73
CA ARG A 207 25.96 -33.90 34.93
C ARG A 207 26.47 -32.77 34.05
N ALA A 208 26.38 -32.97 32.73
CA ALA A 208 26.62 -31.95 31.72
C ALA A 208 25.79 -30.68 31.97
N PRO A 209 26.34 -29.48 31.76
CA PRO A 209 25.54 -28.26 31.67
C PRO A 209 24.80 -28.23 30.33
N ILE A 210 23.47 -28.19 30.38
CA ILE A 210 22.64 -27.81 29.23
C ILE A 210 22.73 -26.29 29.12
N GLU A 211 23.38 -25.79 28.06
CA GLU A 211 23.33 -24.38 27.71
C GLU A 211 21.89 -23.96 27.37
N PRO A 212 21.38 -22.84 27.89
CA PRO A 212 20.11 -22.30 27.45
C PRO A 212 20.28 -21.69 26.04
N ARG A 213 19.59 -22.28 25.06
CA ARG A 213 19.36 -21.65 23.75
C ARG A 213 18.68 -20.30 23.95
N ALA A 214 19.42 -19.22 23.77
CA ALA A 214 18.86 -17.90 23.55
C ALA A 214 18.10 -17.90 22.23
N SER A 215 16.77 -17.88 22.32
CA SER A 215 15.86 -17.56 21.24
C SER A 215 16.17 -16.15 20.74
N ARG A 216 16.88 -16.03 19.63
CA ARG A 216 16.93 -14.79 18.85
C ARG A 216 15.62 -14.69 18.09
N SER A 217 14.64 -14.12 18.78
CA SER A 217 13.52 -13.45 18.15
C SER A 217 14.10 -12.19 17.52
N ASP A 218 14.10 -12.12 16.19
CA ASP A 218 13.99 -10.82 15.54
C ASP A 218 13.01 -10.98 14.38
N VAL A 219 11.84 -10.44 14.64
CA VAL A 219 10.69 -10.28 13.76
C VAL A 219 10.72 -8.82 13.36
N GLY A 220 10.78 -8.55 12.07
CA GLY A 220 10.60 -7.20 11.54
C GLY A 220 10.70 -7.15 10.02
N PRO A 221 9.57 -7.10 9.29
CA PRO A 221 9.55 -6.68 7.89
C PRO A 221 9.78 -5.18 7.72
#